data_AF-A0A7N0RBS8-F1
#
_entry.id   AF-A0A7N0RBS8-F1
#
_cell.length_a   1.000
_cell.length_b   1.000
_cell.length_c   1.000
_cell.angle_alpha   90.00
_cell.angle_beta   90.00
_cell.angle_gamma   90.00
#
_symmetry.space_group_name_H-M   'P 1'
#
loop_
_entity.id
_entity.type
_entity.pdbx_description
1 polymer ?
#
loop_
_entity_poly.entity_id
_entity_poly.type
_entity_poly.pdbx_seq_one_letter_code
_entity_poly.pdbx_strand_id
1 'polypeptide(L)'
;MAKQKLTLLHFLLHAAIFYAPAFSATFTLTNNCTYTVWPGLLSGAGTAPLPTTGFALPPSESRSLPMPSSWSGKLWGRTLCTQDPQTSIFTCATGDCNTGTLECPGGNAAIPATLAEFTLSGSAAAQDFYDVSLVDGYNLPILISPVGGSGPNCTNTGCASDLNKPCPTDLRVNSESDGRVAVACKSACGAFDKPEFCCQGAFGSPDTCKPSTYSEMFKSACPRAYSYAYDDKTSTFVCGSSPDYVITFCPSSSSAAASVRPKNWDNGTSPAVGGGYDWNGKMVYDGLDMMSSGGRRHVYGRYSAAGLMALWMLSWMGRV
;
A
#
# COMPACT_ATOMS: atom_id res chain seq x y z
N MET A 1 49.38 15.90 34.08
CA MET A 1 48.58 14.68 33.79
C MET A 1 47.08 14.80 34.12
N ALA A 2 46.64 15.53 35.15
CA ALA A 2 45.21 15.68 35.47
C ALA A 2 44.39 16.49 34.43
N LYS A 3 44.96 17.57 33.86
CA LYS A 3 44.29 18.41 32.85
C LYS A 3 44.03 17.69 31.51
N GLN A 4 44.85 16.70 31.18
CA GLN A 4 44.77 15.91 29.94
C GLN A 4 43.70 14.81 30.01
N LYS A 5 43.43 14.28 31.23
CA LYS A 5 42.34 13.33 31.48
C LYS A 5 40.96 14.02 31.45
N LEU A 6 40.88 15.28 31.88
CA LEU A 6 39.63 16.06 31.90
C LEU A 6 39.16 16.49 30.49
N THR A 7 40.11 16.74 29.59
CA THR A 7 39.85 17.06 28.17
C THR A 7 39.44 15.82 27.37
N LEU A 8 40.03 14.66 27.67
CA LEU A 8 39.61 13.39 27.05
C LEU A 8 38.19 12.98 27.47
N LEU A 9 37.81 13.26 28.72
CA LEU A 9 36.45 13.01 29.22
C LEU A 9 35.41 13.90 28.51
N HIS A 10 35.73 15.18 28.24
CA HIS A 10 34.85 16.08 27.50
C HIS A 10 34.72 15.69 26.02
N PHE A 11 35.79 15.17 25.40
CA PHE A 11 35.76 14.69 24.01
C PHE A 11 34.94 13.40 23.86
N LEU A 12 35.00 12.49 24.84
CA LEU A 12 34.16 11.29 24.87
C LEU A 12 32.69 11.59 25.20
N LEU A 13 32.40 12.66 25.97
CA LEU A 13 31.03 13.10 26.26
C LEU A 13 30.34 13.75 25.05
N HIS A 14 31.09 14.37 24.13
CA HIS A 14 30.55 14.96 22.89
C HIS A 14 30.43 13.96 21.73
N ALA A 15 31.02 12.76 21.84
CA ALA A 15 30.91 11.70 20.85
C ALA A 15 29.67 10.81 21.03
N ALA A 16 28.89 11.00 22.10
CA ALA A 16 27.60 10.35 22.33
C ALA A 16 26.44 11.32 22.08
N ILE A 17 26.45 12.02 20.94
CA ILE A 17 25.20 12.56 20.41
C ILE A 17 24.42 11.35 19.88
N PHE A 18 23.60 10.76 20.74
CA PHE A 18 22.54 9.87 20.29
C PHE A 18 21.67 10.70 19.34
N TYR A 19 21.83 10.48 18.02
CA TYR A 19 20.86 10.94 17.04
C TYR A 19 19.55 10.23 17.39
N ALA A 20 18.68 10.91 18.14
CA ALA A 20 17.32 10.45 18.31
C ALA A 20 16.72 10.33 16.90
N PRO A 21 16.12 9.18 16.55
CA PRO A 21 15.48 9.05 15.24
C PRO A 21 14.44 10.15 15.11
N ALA A 22 14.57 10.97 14.07
CA ALA A 22 13.54 11.94 13.73
C ALA A 22 12.32 11.16 13.22
N PHE A 23 11.13 11.46 13.74
CA PHE A 23 9.86 10.88 13.29
C PHE A 23 9.10 11.91 12.45
N SER A 24 8.49 11.48 11.35
CA SER A 24 7.80 12.39 10.42
C SER A 24 6.30 12.15 10.31
N ALA A 25 5.80 11.00 10.77
CA ALA A 25 4.39 10.66 10.76
C ALA A 25 4.09 9.65 11.87
N THR A 26 2.83 9.57 12.28
CA THR A 26 2.29 8.50 13.10
C THR A 26 1.37 7.64 12.24
N PHE A 27 1.58 6.33 12.26
CA PHE A 27 0.67 5.38 11.64
C PHE A 27 -0.18 4.73 12.72
N THR A 28 -1.49 4.84 12.63
CA THR A 28 -2.45 4.14 13.48
C THR A 28 -3.03 2.96 12.72
N LEU A 29 -2.67 1.74 13.12
CA LEU A 29 -3.22 0.52 12.56
C LEU A 29 -4.47 0.14 13.35
N THR A 30 -5.60 -0.04 12.67
CA THR A 30 -6.90 -0.35 13.27
C THR A 30 -7.44 -1.64 12.69
N ASN A 31 -7.88 -2.55 13.55
CA ASN A 31 -8.52 -3.79 13.13
C ASN A 31 -10.05 -3.71 13.28
N ASN A 32 -10.76 -3.49 12.17
CA ASN A 32 -12.23 -3.57 12.14
C ASN A 32 -12.74 -4.94 11.70
N CYS A 33 -11.86 -5.93 11.51
CA CYS A 33 -12.27 -7.30 11.27
C CYS A 33 -12.87 -7.90 12.55
N THR A 34 -13.71 -8.92 12.40
CA THR A 34 -14.27 -9.67 13.54
C THR A 34 -13.31 -10.73 14.10
N TYR A 35 -12.07 -10.76 13.60
CA TYR A 35 -11.01 -11.70 13.96
C TYR A 35 -9.70 -10.96 14.15
N THR A 36 -8.77 -11.56 14.91
CA THR A 36 -7.42 -11.02 15.09
C THR A 36 -6.69 -10.98 13.75
N VAL A 37 -6.07 -9.83 13.48
CA VAL A 37 -5.10 -9.67 12.39
C VAL A 37 -3.72 -9.59 13.02
N TRP A 38 -2.70 -10.12 12.35
CA TRP A 38 -1.32 -9.98 12.79
C TRP A 38 -0.56 -9.12 11.79
N PRO A 39 -0.52 -7.78 11.97
CA PRO A 39 0.24 -6.92 11.07
C PRO A 39 1.69 -7.38 10.93
N GLY A 40 2.21 -7.31 9.71
CA GLY A 40 3.63 -7.38 9.39
C GLY A 40 4.09 -6.05 8.80
N LEU A 41 5.31 -5.64 9.14
CA LEU A 41 5.90 -4.37 8.69
C LEU A 41 7.31 -4.63 8.19
N LEU A 42 7.59 -4.18 6.97
CA LEU A 42 8.89 -4.31 6.35
C LEU A 42 9.40 -2.92 5.94
N SER A 43 10.55 -2.55 6.51
CA SER A 43 11.28 -1.35 6.12
C SER A 43 12.08 -1.60 4.86
N GLY A 44 12.10 -0.63 3.95
CA GLY A 44 12.89 -0.66 2.73
C GLY A 44 14.40 -0.56 3.02
N ALA A 45 15.21 -0.90 2.02
CA ALA A 45 16.65 -0.79 2.14
C ALA A 45 17.07 0.67 2.38
N GLY A 46 17.94 0.90 3.37
CA GLY A 46 18.47 2.22 3.68
C GLY A 46 17.57 3.09 4.56
N THR A 47 16.42 2.58 5.02
CA THR A 47 15.55 3.31 5.96
C THR A 47 15.79 2.85 7.39
N ALA A 48 15.54 3.72 8.37
CA ALA A 48 15.65 3.35 9.78
C ALA A 48 14.68 2.21 10.14
N PRO A 49 15.06 1.29 11.05
CA PRO A 49 14.18 0.21 11.49
C PRO A 49 13.02 0.74 12.32
N LEU A 50 11.92 -0.02 12.32
CA LEU A 50 10.74 0.24 13.14
C LEU A 50 10.89 -0.37 14.55
N PRO A 51 10.17 0.14 15.56
CA PRO A 51 10.18 -0.43 16.90
C PRO A 51 9.57 -1.83 16.98
N THR A 52 8.83 -2.25 15.94
CA THR A 52 8.28 -3.60 15.76
C THR A 52 8.12 -3.85 14.26
N THR A 53 8.26 -5.12 13.87
CA THR A 53 8.05 -5.67 12.53
C THR A 53 6.83 -6.59 12.46
N GLY A 54 6.22 -6.93 13.59
CA GLY A 54 4.97 -7.67 13.62
C GLY A 54 4.39 -7.85 15.02
N PHE A 55 3.07 -7.86 15.12
CA PHE A 55 2.35 -7.99 16.39
C PHE A 55 0.93 -8.52 16.17
N ALA A 56 0.25 -8.93 17.25
CA ALA A 56 -1.16 -9.26 17.21
C ALA A 56 -2.01 -8.00 17.38
N LEU A 57 -3.07 -7.87 16.57
CA LEU A 57 -4.04 -6.78 16.65
C LEU A 57 -5.45 -7.40 16.74
N PRO A 58 -5.99 -7.57 17.97
CA PRO A 58 -7.33 -8.11 18.20
C PRO A 58 -8.46 -7.29 17.54
N PRO A 59 -9.67 -7.87 17.40
CA PRO A 59 -10.83 -7.14 16.87
C PRO A 59 -11.09 -5.83 17.61
N SER A 60 -11.41 -4.78 16.87
CA SER A 60 -11.71 -3.43 17.37
C SER A 60 -10.56 -2.72 18.10
N GLU A 61 -9.34 -3.29 18.09
CA GLU A 61 -8.17 -2.64 18.66
C GLU A 61 -7.45 -1.75 17.63
N SER A 62 -6.68 -0.79 18.15
CA SER A 62 -5.79 0.05 17.36
C SER A 62 -4.43 0.18 18.03
N ARG A 63 -3.37 0.29 17.22
CA ARG A 63 -2.00 0.53 17.68
C ARG A 63 -1.34 1.62 16.84
N SER A 64 -0.83 2.65 17.51
CA SER A 64 -0.07 3.72 16.88
C SER A 64 1.43 3.42 16.90
N LEU A 65 2.09 3.71 15.78
CA LEU A 65 3.53 3.53 15.58
C LEU A 65 4.13 4.83 15.05
N PRO A 66 5.17 5.36 15.70
CA PRO A 66 5.88 6.51 15.15
C PRO A 66 6.76 6.03 13.98
N MET A 67 6.63 6.70 12.83
CA MET A 67 7.35 6.36 11.61
C MET A 67 8.59 7.23 11.43
N PRO A 68 9.78 6.63 11.20
CA PRO A 68 11.00 7.39 10.97
C PRO A 68 10.83 8.38 9.82
N SER A 69 11.54 9.51 9.90
CA SER A 69 11.65 10.45 8.79
C SER A 69 12.24 9.75 7.57
N SER A 70 11.71 10.08 6.39
CA SER A 70 12.10 9.46 5.13
C SER A 70 11.91 7.94 5.07
N TRP A 71 11.04 7.37 5.93
CA TRP A 71 10.76 5.95 5.92
C TRP A 71 10.04 5.54 4.64
N SER A 72 10.47 4.43 4.06
CA SER A 72 9.76 3.77 2.97
C SER A 72 9.70 2.29 3.24
N GLY A 73 8.60 1.66 2.89
CA GLY A 73 8.35 0.27 3.21
C GLY A 73 6.89 -0.08 3.03
N LYS A 74 6.51 -1.23 3.56
CA LYS A 74 5.17 -1.78 3.41
C LYS A 74 4.66 -2.45 4.67
N LEU A 75 3.34 -2.50 4.77
CA LEU A 75 2.59 -3.13 5.83
C LEU A 75 1.53 -4.05 5.21
N TRP A 76 1.21 -5.14 5.89
CA TRP A 76 0.14 -6.06 5.49
C TRP A 76 -0.47 -6.72 6.72
N GLY A 77 -1.62 -7.37 6.55
CA GLY A 77 -2.26 -8.14 7.60
C GLY A 77 -2.09 -9.63 7.36
N ARG A 78 -1.58 -10.36 8.36
CA ARG A 78 -1.60 -11.83 8.38
C ARG A 78 -2.90 -12.33 9.01
N THR A 79 -3.39 -13.46 8.54
CA THR A 79 -4.63 -14.07 9.04
C THR A 79 -4.46 -15.56 9.31
N LEU A 80 -5.34 -16.11 10.15
CA LEU A 80 -5.37 -17.53 10.53
C LEU A 80 -4.00 -17.99 11.06
N CYS A 81 -3.42 -17.17 11.95
CA CYS A 81 -2.12 -17.47 12.54
C CYS A 81 -2.24 -18.39 13.75
N THR A 82 -1.27 -19.28 13.90
CA THR A 82 -1.15 -20.19 15.04
C THR A 82 0.29 -20.27 15.51
N GLN A 83 0.47 -20.58 16.79
CA GLN A 83 1.78 -20.93 17.33
C GLN A 83 1.74 -22.39 17.72
N ASP A 84 2.63 -23.18 17.13
CA ASP A 84 2.80 -24.58 17.49
C ASP A 84 3.26 -24.68 18.96
N PRO A 85 2.51 -25.36 19.84
CA PRO A 85 2.85 -25.41 21.27
C PRO A 85 4.06 -26.29 21.59
N GLN A 86 4.48 -27.18 20.67
CA GLN A 86 5.67 -28.02 20.82
C GLN A 86 6.93 -27.33 20.28
N THR A 87 6.84 -26.69 19.11
CA THR A 87 8.00 -26.08 18.43
C THR A 87 8.12 -24.58 18.67
N SER A 88 7.08 -23.94 19.22
CA SER A 88 6.94 -22.48 19.34
C SER A 88 6.99 -21.71 18.02
N ILE A 89 6.94 -22.40 16.88
CA ILE A 89 6.94 -21.80 15.55
C ILE A 89 5.60 -21.12 15.32
N PHE A 90 5.66 -19.84 14.94
CA PHE A 90 4.50 -19.05 14.56
C PHE A 90 4.33 -19.04 13.05
N THR A 91 3.16 -19.42 12.55
CA THR A 91 2.82 -19.45 11.11
C THR A 91 1.42 -18.92 10.87
N CYS A 92 1.18 -18.39 9.67
CA CYS A 92 -0.11 -17.87 9.22
C CYS A 92 -0.52 -18.49 7.88
N ALA A 93 -1.83 -18.69 7.67
CA ALA A 93 -2.30 -19.22 6.39
C ALA A 93 -2.17 -18.22 5.23
N THR A 94 -2.25 -16.92 5.53
CA THR A 94 -2.12 -15.85 4.51
C THR A 94 -1.14 -14.77 4.97
N GLY A 95 -0.30 -14.29 4.06
CA GLY A 95 0.63 -13.19 4.32
C GLY A 95 1.78 -13.54 5.27
N ASP A 96 2.01 -14.83 5.56
CA ASP A 96 3.09 -15.23 6.48
C ASP A 96 4.44 -14.65 6.06
N CYS A 97 5.28 -14.29 7.03
CA CYS A 97 6.59 -13.70 6.72
C CYS A 97 7.75 -14.69 6.75
N ASN A 98 7.45 -15.98 6.94
CA ASN A 98 8.37 -17.11 6.92
C ASN A 98 9.56 -16.98 7.88
N THR A 99 9.38 -16.21 8.96
CA THR A 99 10.38 -16.06 10.03
C THR A 99 10.19 -17.10 11.15
N GLY A 100 9.05 -17.78 11.17
CA GLY A 100 8.66 -18.69 12.26
C GLY A 100 8.35 -17.97 13.57
N THR A 101 8.23 -16.63 13.56
CA THR A 101 7.98 -15.81 14.76
C THR A 101 6.87 -14.78 14.53
N LEU A 102 6.33 -14.23 15.61
CA LEU A 102 5.34 -13.16 15.55
C LEU A 102 5.88 -11.91 14.83
N GLU A 103 7.14 -11.57 15.08
CA GLU A 103 7.85 -10.48 14.43
C GLU A 103 8.27 -10.90 13.00
N CYS A 104 8.40 -9.94 12.08
CA CYS A 104 8.82 -10.18 10.70
C CYS A 104 10.17 -9.50 10.38
N PRO A 105 11.27 -9.80 11.12
CA PRO A 105 12.54 -9.11 10.93
C PRO A 105 13.12 -9.40 9.53
N GLY A 106 12.98 -8.43 8.62
CA GLY A 106 13.38 -8.57 7.22
C GLY A 106 12.54 -9.56 6.41
N GLY A 107 11.52 -10.18 7.03
CA GLY A 107 10.60 -11.09 6.37
C GLY A 107 9.60 -10.32 5.51
N ASN A 108 9.34 -10.82 4.30
CA ASN A 108 8.36 -10.26 3.38
C ASN A 108 7.06 -11.08 3.41
N ALA A 109 5.93 -10.47 3.08
CA ALA A 109 4.66 -11.16 3.00
C ALA A 109 4.71 -12.27 1.94
N ALA A 110 4.36 -13.51 2.32
CA ALA A 110 4.05 -14.56 1.38
C ALA A 110 2.78 -14.19 0.61
N ILE A 111 2.88 -14.16 -0.72
CA ILE A 111 1.75 -13.85 -1.61
C ILE A 111 0.78 -15.05 -1.65
N PRO A 112 -0.55 -14.84 -1.71
CA PRO A 112 -1.23 -13.55 -1.86
C PRO A 112 -1.35 -12.70 -0.58
N ALA A 113 -1.09 -11.40 -0.70
CA ALA A 113 -1.29 -10.44 0.37
C ALA A 113 -1.64 -9.04 -0.16
N THR A 114 -2.66 -8.42 0.44
CA THR A 114 -2.95 -6.99 0.22
C THR A 114 -1.87 -6.16 0.92
N LEU A 115 -1.23 -5.24 0.19
CA LEU A 115 -0.14 -4.41 0.72
C LEU A 115 -0.59 -2.96 0.91
N ALA A 116 -0.12 -2.32 1.98
CA ALA A 116 -0.14 -0.88 2.18
C ALA A 116 1.29 -0.36 2.07
N GLU A 117 1.58 0.46 1.07
CA GLU A 117 2.92 0.88 0.69
C GLU A 117 3.10 2.38 0.92
N PHE A 118 4.29 2.78 1.37
CA PHE A 118 4.60 4.18 1.68
C PHE A 118 6.03 4.55 1.28
N THR A 119 6.19 5.80 0.89
CA THR A 119 7.45 6.53 0.83
C THR A 119 7.22 7.89 1.45
N LEU A 120 7.63 8.04 2.71
CA LEU A 120 7.58 9.31 3.43
C LEU A 120 8.73 10.20 2.97
N SER A 121 8.45 11.49 2.82
CA SER A 121 9.43 12.47 2.38
C SER A 121 10.34 12.98 3.49
N GLY A 122 9.90 12.86 4.75
CA GLY A 122 10.64 13.33 5.92
C GLY A 122 10.74 14.85 6.06
N SER A 123 10.04 15.61 5.21
CA SER A 123 10.09 17.08 5.18
C SER A 123 8.72 17.66 4.86
N ALA A 124 8.30 18.67 5.61
CA ALA A 124 7.03 19.38 5.37
C ALA A 124 6.95 20.07 4.00
N ALA A 125 8.11 20.32 3.36
CA ALA A 125 8.20 20.95 2.04
C ALA A 125 8.10 19.93 0.88
N ALA A 126 8.13 18.63 1.18
CA ALA A 126 8.05 17.55 0.22
C ALA A 126 6.76 16.74 0.41
N GLN A 127 6.53 15.77 -0.48
CA GLN A 127 5.30 15.00 -0.52
C GLN A 127 5.59 13.53 -0.25
N ASP A 128 4.75 12.93 0.59
CA ASP A 128 4.71 11.50 0.81
C ASP A 128 3.93 10.84 -0.33
N PHE A 129 4.34 9.61 -0.68
CA PHE A 129 3.64 8.73 -1.59
C PHE A 129 3.10 7.55 -0.81
N TYR A 130 1.88 7.13 -1.12
CA TYR A 130 1.26 5.98 -0.49
C TYR A 130 0.22 5.35 -1.40
N ASP A 131 -0.02 4.06 -1.20
CA ASP A 131 -0.99 3.30 -1.95
C ASP A 131 -1.36 1.98 -1.25
N VAL A 132 -2.47 1.40 -1.70
CA VAL A 132 -2.78 -0.01 -1.43
C VAL A 132 -2.60 -0.78 -2.73
N SER A 133 -1.93 -1.92 -2.64
CA SER A 133 -1.54 -2.72 -3.79
C SER A 133 -2.08 -4.14 -3.71
N LEU A 134 -2.67 -4.58 -4.84
CA LEU A 134 -3.15 -5.94 -5.10
C LEU A 134 -2.27 -6.66 -6.14
N VAL A 135 -1.11 -6.08 -6.47
CA VAL A 135 -0.12 -6.67 -7.40
C VAL A 135 0.33 -8.04 -6.89
N ASP A 136 0.52 -8.14 -5.57
CA ASP A 136 0.87 -9.34 -4.83
C ASP A 136 -0.38 -10.15 -4.41
N GLY A 137 -1.54 -9.87 -4.99
CA GLY A 137 -2.81 -10.52 -4.67
C GLY A 137 -3.55 -9.87 -3.51
N TYR A 138 -4.53 -10.58 -2.99
CA TYR A 138 -5.45 -10.11 -1.96
C TYR A 138 -5.68 -11.20 -0.91
N ASN A 139 -5.72 -10.82 0.37
CA ASN A 139 -6.16 -11.73 1.44
C ASN A 139 -7.20 -11.09 2.36
N LEU A 140 -7.03 -9.82 2.72
CA LEU A 140 -8.03 -9.05 3.46
C LEU A 140 -8.16 -7.60 2.98
N PRO A 141 -9.29 -6.93 3.26
CA PRO A 141 -9.48 -5.53 2.91
C PRO A 141 -8.54 -4.62 3.70
N ILE A 142 -7.95 -3.62 3.04
CA ILE A 142 -7.11 -2.59 3.66
C ILE A 142 -7.50 -1.21 3.10
N LEU A 143 -7.57 -0.21 3.98
CA LEU A 143 -7.73 1.21 3.63
C LEU A 143 -6.66 2.04 4.33
N ILE A 144 -6.00 2.94 3.59
CA ILE A 144 -5.15 4.00 4.12
C ILE A 144 -5.95 5.30 4.07
N SER A 145 -6.00 6.03 5.18
CA SER A 145 -6.64 7.34 5.29
C SER A 145 -5.64 8.35 5.88
N PRO A 146 -5.22 9.39 5.14
CA PRO A 146 -4.39 10.45 5.71
C PRO A 146 -5.19 11.26 6.74
N VAL A 147 -4.52 11.69 7.81
CA VAL A 147 -5.05 12.55 8.87
C VAL A 147 -4.27 13.86 8.83
N GLY A 148 -4.96 14.93 8.48
CA GLY A 148 -4.31 16.20 8.14
C GLY A 148 -3.64 16.13 6.77
N GLY A 149 -2.61 16.95 6.57
CA GLY A 149 -1.92 17.08 5.29
C GLY A 149 -2.72 17.81 4.22
N SER A 150 -2.09 18.03 3.07
CA SER A 150 -2.72 18.68 1.91
C SER A 150 -2.09 18.22 0.60
N GLY A 151 -2.83 18.32 -0.51
CA GLY A 151 -2.31 17.97 -1.82
C GLY A 151 -3.38 17.51 -2.80
N PRO A 152 -3.01 17.34 -4.08
CA PRO A 152 -3.96 17.06 -5.16
C PRO A 152 -4.67 15.71 -5.03
N ASN A 153 -4.09 14.72 -4.33
CA ASN A 153 -4.69 13.42 -4.08
C ASN A 153 -4.42 12.93 -2.65
N CYS A 154 -4.40 13.85 -1.68
CA CYS A 154 -4.29 13.52 -0.25
C CYS A 154 -5.66 13.04 0.27
N THR A 155 -6.00 11.80 -0.06
CA THR A 155 -7.30 11.18 0.23
C THR A 155 -7.13 9.67 0.39
N ASN A 156 -8.20 8.96 0.74
CA ASN A 156 -8.12 7.56 1.14
C ASN A 156 -7.80 6.64 -0.05
N THR A 157 -6.97 5.62 0.13
CA THR A 157 -6.68 4.60 -0.89
C THR A 157 -6.88 3.22 -0.30
N GLY A 158 -7.32 2.25 -1.11
CA GLY A 158 -7.63 0.94 -0.56
C GLY A 158 -8.62 0.11 -1.34
N CYS A 159 -8.93 -1.02 -0.70
CA CYS A 159 -9.85 -2.03 -1.16
C CYS A 159 -10.74 -2.43 0.02
N ALA A 160 -11.98 -1.95 0.04
CA ALA A 160 -12.97 -2.28 1.08
C ALA A 160 -13.82 -3.51 0.72
N SER A 161 -13.81 -3.90 -0.55
CA SER A 161 -14.54 -5.05 -1.07
C SER A 161 -13.86 -6.36 -0.65
N ASP A 162 -14.66 -7.36 -0.32
CA ASP A 162 -14.16 -8.72 -0.05
C ASP A 162 -13.93 -9.48 -1.36
N LEU A 163 -12.70 -9.47 -1.86
CA LEU A 163 -12.32 -10.12 -3.12
C LEU A 163 -12.19 -11.65 -3.03
N ASN A 164 -12.21 -12.22 -1.83
CA ASN A 164 -12.15 -13.68 -1.67
C ASN A 164 -13.42 -14.35 -2.23
N LYS A 165 -14.57 -13.68 -2.13
CA LYS A 165 -15.87 -14.17 -2.63
C LYS A 165 -15.95 -14.27 -4.15
N PRO A 166 -15.65 -13.21 -4.93
CA PRO A 166 -15.67 -13.27 -6.40
C PRO A 166 -14.39 -13.87 -7.00
N CYS A 167 -13.45 -14.37 -6.20
CA CYS A 167 -12.17 -14.86 -6.70
C CYS A 167 -12.33 -16.03 -7.69
N PRO A 168 -11.85 -15.92 -8.95
CA PRO A 168 -11.86 -16.99 -9.93
C PRO A 168 -11.21 -18.25 -9.39
N THR A 169 -11.69 -19.41 -9.80
CA THR A 169 -11.18 -20.71 -9.33
C THR A 169 -9.66 -20.82 -9.51
N ASP A 170 -9.13 -20.34 -10.64
CA ASP A 170 -7.70 -20.43 -10.96
C ASP A 170 -6.81 -19.52 -10.09
N LEU A 171 -7.40 -18.54 -9.39
CA LEU A 171 -6.70 -17.61 -8.50
C LEU A 171 -6.95 -17.90 -7.01
N ARG A 172 -7.89 -18.79 -6.70
CA ARG A 172 -8.42 -18.97 -5.34
C ARG A 172 -7.45 -19.72 -4.45
N VAL A 173 -7.26 -19.23 -3.23
CA VAL A 173 -6.63 -19.96 -2.14
C VAL A 173 -7.71 -20.34 -1.14
N ASN A 174 -7.90 -21.63 -0.89
CA ASN A 174 -8.89 -22.13 0.06
C ASN A 174 -8.25 -22.41 1.43
N SER A 175 -9.02 -22.25 2.50
CA SER A 175 -8.60 -22.72 3.83
C SER A 175 -8.34 -24.23 3.81
N GLU A 176 -7.24 -24.67 4.42
CA GLU A 176 -6.95 -26.11 4.60
C GLU A 176 -7.98 -26.80 5.50
N SER A 177 -8.57 -26.08 6.45
CA SER A 177 -9.51 -26.65 7.43
C SER A 177 -10.88 -26.99 6.84
N ASP A 178 -11.40 -26.11 5.98
CA ASP A 178 -12.78 -26.19 5.50
C ASP A 178 -12.89 -26.44 4.00
N GLY A 179 -11.78 -26.32 3.24
CA GLY A 179 -11.64 -26.60 1.81
C GLY A 179 -12.55 -25.82 0.85
N ARG A 180 -13.55 -25.11 1.38
CA ARG A 180 -14.67 -24.48 0.68
C ARG A 180 -14.70 -22.96 0.82
N VAL A 181 -13.98 -22.42 1.81
CA VAL A 181 -13.90 -20.98 2.06
C VAL A 181 -12.60 -20.45 1.45
N ALA A 182 -12.73 -19.54 0.49
CA ALA A 182 -11.59 -18.78 -0.03
C ALA A 182 -11.05 -17.88 1.06
N VAL A 183 -9.76 -18.00 1.38
CA VAL A 183 -9.06 -17.19 2.37
C VAL A 183 -8.18 -16.12 1.74
N ALA A 184 -7.85 -16.29 0.46
CA ALA A 184 -7.11 -15.32 -0.32
C ALA A 184 -7.36 -15.50 -1.83
N CYS A 185 -6.96 -14.50 -2.60
CA CYS A 185 -7.02 -14.48 -4.06
C CYS A 185 -5.66 -14.07 -4.63
N LYS A 186 -5.03 -14.95 -5.40
CA LYS A 186 -3.78 -14.68 -6.12
C LYS A 186 -4.00 -13.59 -7.17
N SER A 187 -2.98 -12.77 -7.41
CA SER A 187 -2.91 -12.03 -8.66
C SER A 187 -2.59 -12.98 -9.82
N ALA A 188 -2.77 -12.53 -11.06
CA ALA A 188 -2.41 -13.33 -12.23
C ALA A 188 -0.91 -13.65 -12.26
N CYS A 189 -0.05 -12.72 -11.82
CA CYS A 189 1.39 -12.99 -11.69
C CYS A 189 1.63 -14.13 -10.69
N GLY A 190 1.08 -14.03 -9.47
CA GLY A 190 1.25 -15.07 -8.44
C GLY A 190 0.60 -16.42 -8.77
N ALA A 191 -0.33 -16.47 -9.72
CA ALA A 191 -0.98 -17.72 -10.14
C ALA A 191 -0.30 -18.38 -11.34
N PHE A 192 0.16 -17.60 -12.32
CA PHE A 192 0.60 -18.12 -13.62
C PHE A 192 2.09 -17.91 -13.91
N ASP A 193 2.76 -17.03 -13.17
CA ASP A 193 4.19 -16.71 -13.33
C ASP A 193 4.59 -16.43 -14.79
N LYS A 194 3.75 -15.65 -15.48
CA LYS A 194 3.99 -15.28 -16.89
C LYS A 194 4.51 -13.85 -17.01
N PRO A 195 5.46 -13.58 -17.92
CA PRO A 195 6.03 -12.23 -18.10
C PRO A 195 5.00 -11.14 -18.34
N GLU A 196 3.91 -11.43 -19.07
CA GLU A 196 2.82 -10.49 -19.34
C GLU A 196 1.98 -10.13 -18.11
N PHE A 197 1.89 -11.02 -17.12
CA PHE A 197 1.18 -10.75 -15.86
C PHE A 197 2.09 -10.16 -14.79
N CYS A 198 3.36 -10.54 -14.81
CA CYS A 198 4.37 -10.06 -13.87
C CYS A 198 5.09 -8.79 -14.37
N CYS A 199 4.75 -8.31 -15.57
CA CYS A 199 5.39 -7.17 -16.21
C CYS A 199 6.92 -7.29 -16.30
N GLN A 200 7.39 -8.43 -16.83
CA GLN A 200 8.81 -8.76 -16.93
C GLN A 200 9.30 -8.84 -18.38
N GLY A 201 10.61 -8.65 -18.58
CA GLY A 201 11.25 -8.79 -19.89
C GLY A 201 10.65 -7.85 -20.93
N ALA A 202 10.09 -8.40 -22.01
CA ALA A 202 9.42 -7.63 -23.06
C ALA A 202 8.22 -6.81 -22.54
N PHE A 203 7.65 -7.20 -21.40
CA PHE A 203 6.54 -6.51 -20.72
C PHE A 203 7.04 -5.61 -19.58
N GLY A 204 8.34 -5.30 -19.49
CA GLY A 204 8.93 -4.47 -18.43
C GLY A 204 8.74 -2.97 -18.59
N SER A 205 7.67 -2.52 -19.24
CA SER A 205 7.35 -1.10 -19.38
C SER A 205 5.84 -0.84 -19.36
N PRO A 206 5.38 0.36 -18.99
CA PRO A 206 3.95 0.72 -19.07
C PRO A 206 3.37 0.61 -20.49
N ASP A 207 4.22 0.77 -21.50
CA ASP A 207 3.82 0.70 -22.89
C ASP A 207 3.61 -0.74 -23.35
N THR A 208 4.27 -1.71 -22.73
CA THR A 208 4.22 -3.12 -23.14
C THR A 208 3.44 -4.03 -22.18
N CYS A 209 3.42 -3.76 -20.87
CA CYS A 209 2.54 -4.46 -19.94
C CYS A 209 1.16 -3.82 -19.93
N LYS A 210 0.13 -4.57 -20.34
CA LYS A 210 -1.25 -4.08 -20.37
C LYS A 210 -2.08 -4.75 -19.28
N PRO A 211 -3.15 -4.08 -18.80
CA PRO A 211 -4.12 -4.72 -17.93
C PRO A 211 -4.62 -6.05 -18.52
N SER A 212 -4.71 -7.07 -17.68
CA SER A 212 -5.35 -8.34 -17.99
C SER A 212 -6.78 -8.37 -17.47
N THR A 213 -7.59 -9.33 -17.92
CA THR A 213 -8.93 -9.56 -17.36
C THR A 213 -8.91 -9.79 -15.84
N TYR A 214 -7.83 -10.39 -15.31
CA TYR A 214 -7.67 -10.60 -13.87
C TYR A 214 -7.39 -9.31 -13.10
N SER A 215 -6.47 -8.46 -13.60
CA SER A 215 -6.21 -7.16 -12.97
C SER A 215 -7.41 -6.22 -13.11
N GLU A 216 -8.14 -6.26 -14.22
CA GLU A 216 -9.37 -5.49 -14.40
C GLU A 216 -10.46 -5.91 -13.40
N MET A 217 -10.53 -7.19 -13.01
CA MET A 217 -11.43 -7.64 -11.96
C MET A 217 -11.09 -7.00 -10.61
N PHE A 218 -9.81 -7.04 -10.22
CA PHE A 218 -9.33 -6.36 -9.00
C PHE A 218 -9.61 -4.85 -9.07
N LYS A 219 -9.36 -4.23 -10.22
CA LYS A 219 -9.57 -2.80 -10.42
C LYS A 219 -11.03 -2.40 -10.33
N SER A 220 -11.91 -3.19 -10.93
CA SER A 220 -13.35 -2.94 -10.89
C SER A 220 -13.89 -2.97 -9.47
N ALA A 221 -13.38 -3.88 -8.63
CA ALA A 221 -13.82 -4.00 -7.24
C ALA A 221 -13.15 -2.97 -6.32
N CYS A 222 -11.92 -2.56 -6.64
CA CYS A 222 -11.07 -1.69 -5.84
C CYS A 222 -10.39 -0.61 -6.73
N PRO A 223 -11.13 0.40 -7.21
CA PRO A 223 -10.67 1.35 -8.23
C PRO A 223 -9.54 2.28 -7.76
N ARG A 224 -9.30 2.34 -6.45
CA ARG A 224 -8.28 3.18 -5.81
C ARG A 224 -7.07 2.37 -5.32
N ALA A 225 -7.00 1.08 -5.61
CA ALA A 225 -5.83 0.25 -5.33
C ALA A 225 -5.10 -0.08 -6.65
N TYR A 226 -3.80 -0.37 -6.57
CA TYR A 226 -3.06 -0.94 -7.69
C TYR A 226 -3.59 -2.34 -7.97
N SER A 227 -3.93 -2.60 -9.23
CA SER A 227 -4.39 -3.91 -9.68
C SER A 227 -3.32 -4.72 -10.43
N TYR A 228 -2.29 -4.05 -10.94
CA TYR A 228 -1.10 -4.60 -11.59
C TYR A 228 0.04 -3.56 -11.53
N ALA A 229 1.26 -3.94 -11.94
CA ALA A 229 2.46 -3.16 -11.68
C ALA A 229 2.41 -1.71 -12.22
N TYR A 230 1.81 -1.47 -13.39
CA TYR A 230 1.78 -0.14 -14.04
C TYR A 230 0.44 0.59 -13.90
N ASP A 231 -0.31 0.37 -12.82
CA ASP A 231 -1.61 1.00 -12.55
C ASP A 231 -1.51 2.40 -11.89
N ASP A 232 -0.52 3.21 -12.27
CA ASP A 232 -0.18 4.45 -11.56
C ASP A 232 -1.32 5.49 -11.58
N LYS A 233 -1.98 5.64 -12.75
CA LYS A 233 -2.88 6.77 -13.05
C LYS A 233 -3.99 6.99 -12.03
N THR A 234 -4.43 5.94 -11.34
CA THR A 234 -5.54 5.97 -10.39
C THR A 234 -5.20 5.40 -9.02
N SER A 235 -3.95 4.97 -8.83
CA SER A 235 -3.55 4.16 -7.67
C SER A 235 -2.42 4.78 -6.86
N THR A 236 -1.68 5.76 -7.39
CA THR A 236 -0.69 6.52 -6.62
C THR A 236 -1.35 7.70 -5.90
N PHE A 237 -1.17 7.78 -4.58
CA PHE A 237 -1.67 8.88 -3.76
C PHE A 237 -0.51 9.69 -3.19
N VAL A 238 -0.75 10.99 -3.06
CA VAL A 238 0.30 11.95 -2.71
C VAL A 238 -0.25 12.92 -1.68
N CYS A 239 0.44 13.02 -0.54
CA CYS A 239 0.07 13.96 0.51
C CYS A 239 1.29 14.71 1.05
N GLY A 240 1.21 16.03 1.12
CA GLY A 240 2.23 16.90 1.71
C GLY A 240 1.76 17.48 3.04
N SER A 241 2.57 18.39 3.60
CA SER A 241 2.31 19.05 4.88
C SER A 241 2.26 18.10 6.09
N SER A 242 3.10 17.06 6.07
CA SER A 242 3.35 16.13 7.19
C SER A 242 2.06 15.51 7.78
N PRO A 243 1.32 14.72 6.98
CA PRO A 243 0.15 13.98 7.46
C PRO A 243 0.54 12.84 8.42
N ASP A 244 -0.39 12.50 9.30
CA ASP A 244 -0.44 11.17 9.93
C ASP A 244 -1.29 10.23 9.07
N TYR A 245 -1.29 8.92 9.35
CA TYR A 245 -2.05 7.94 8.57
C TYR A 245 -2.79 6.93 9.45
N VAL A 246 -4.02 6.62 9.08
CA VAL A 246 -4.79 5.51 9.66
C VAL A 246 -4.85 4.38 8.63
N ILE A 247 -4.38 3.21 9.01
CA ILE A 247 -4.42 1.98 8.20
C ILE A 247 -5.46 1.06 8.82
N THR A 248 -6.57 0.84 8.13
CA THR A 248 -7.71 0.06 8.62
C THR A 248 -7.80 -1.27 7.91
N PHE A 249 -7.75 -2.37 8.66
CA PHE A 249 -8.12 -3.70 8.20
C PHE A 249 -9.64 -3.86 8.27
N CYS A 250 -10.26 -4.42 7.22
CA CYS A 250 -11.72 -4.57 7.11
C CYS A 250 -12.49 -3.24 7.32
N PRO A 251 -12.20 -2.18 6.54
CA PRO A 251 -12.89 -0.91 6.65
C PRO A 251 -14.39 -1.09 6.35
N SER A 252 -15.24 -0.27 6.98
CA SER A 252 -16.66 -0.26 6.66
C SER A 252 -16.88 0.28 5.24
N SER A 253 -17.92 -0.21 4.55
CA SER A 253 -18.31 0.32 3.23
C SER A 253 -18.60 1.83 3.28
N SER A 254 -19.03 2.37 4.43
CA SER A 254 -19.24 3.81 4.64
C SER A 254 -17.95 4.63 4.75
N SER A 255 -16.84 4.06 5.23
CA SER A 255 -15.54 4.76 5.31
C SER A 255 -14.80 4.78 3.96
N ALA A 256 -15.11 3.83 3.07
CA ALA A 256 -14.73 3.88 1.66
C ALA A 256 -15.64 4.82 0.83
N ALA A 257 -16.95 4.87 1.13
CA ALA A 257 -17.93 5.68 0.41
C ALA A 257 -18.04 7.15 0.90
N ALA A 258 -17.56 7.49 2.11
CA ALA A 258 -17.60 8.85 2.64
C ALA A 258 -16.76 9.87 1.81
N SER A 259 -15.94 9.40 0.86
CA SER A 259 -15.27 10.23 -0.14
C SER A 259 -15.98 10.31 -1.51
N VAL A 260 -17.16 9.68 -1.68
CA VAL A 260 -17.96 9.76 -2.93
C VAL A 260 -18.96 10.92 -2.90
N ARG A 261 -18.86 11.89 -1.98
CA ARG A 261 -19.65 13.13 -2.12
C ARG A 261 -18.89 14.11 -3.02
N PRO A 262 -19.36 14.39 -4.27
CA PRO A 262 -19.04 15.67 -4.86
C PRO A 262 -19.55 16.75 -3.91
N LYS A 263 -18.80 17.84 -3.75
CA LYS A 263 -19.32 19.04 -3.09
C LYS A 263 -20.60 19.44 -3.80
N ASN A 264 -21.76 19.21 -3.18
CA ASN A 264 -23.02 19.59 -3.80
C ASN A 264 -23.16 21.10 -3.66
N TRP A 265 -23.32 21.71 -4.83
CA TRP A 265 -23.90 23.03 -5.02
C TRP A 265 -25.35 22.96 -4.55
N ASP A 266 -25.63 23.47 -3.35
CA ASP A 266 -27.00 23.72 -2.92
C ASP A 266 -27.51 24.96 -3.66
N ASN A 267 -28.46 24.77 -4.59
CA ASN A 267 -29.86 25.15 -4.39
C ASN A 267 -30.63 25.10 -5.73
N GLY A 268 -31.80 24.44 -5.74
CA GLY A 268 -32.88 24.75 -6.68
C GLY A 268 -33.33 23.64 -7.65
N THR A 269 -34.45 23.00 -7.28
CA THR A 269 -35.48 22.38 -8.14
C THR A 269 -35.16 21.08 -8.90
N SER A 270 -35.81 19.99 -8.48
CA SER A 270 -35.98 18.75 -9.24
C SER A 270 -36.68 18.98 -10.58
N PRO A 271 -36.41 18.12 -11.56
CA PRO A 271 -37.43 17.13 -11.88
C PRO A 271 -36.89 15.70 -11.93
N ALA A 272 -37.77 14.76 -11.61
CA ALA A 272 -37.52 13.33 -11.65
C ALA A 272 -37.13 12.85 -13.06
N VAL A 273 -36.05 12.07 -13.15
CA VAL A 273 -35.82 11.15 -14.26
C VAL A 273 -35.32 9.84 -13.64
N GLY A 274 -36.16 8.81 -13.71
CA GLY A 274 -35.79 7.45 -13.36
C GLY A 274 -34.78 6.89 -14.35
N GLY A 275 -33.86 6.07 -13.85
CA GLY A 275 -32.91 5.33 -14.67
C GLY A 275 -32.33 4.18 -13.86
N GLY A 276 -32.92 2.99 -14.01
CA GLY A 276 -32.30 1.74 -13.58
C GLY A 276 -31.05 1.48 -14.41
N TYR A 277 -30.00 0.95 -13.78
CA TYR A 277 -28.78 0.55 -14.45
C TYR A 277 -28.97 -0.87 -15.02
N ASP A 278 -28.95 -0.93 -16.36
CA ASP A 278 -28.94 -2.13 -17.17
C ASP A 278 -27.51 -2.72 -17.21
N TRP A 279 -27.41 -4.02 -16.94
CA TRP A 279 -26.16 -4.78 -16.99
C TRP A 279 -25.88 -5.19 -18.44
N ASN A 280 -25.14 -4.37 -19.18
CA ASN A 280 -24.45 -4.82 -20.38
C ASN A 280 -23.18 -3.99 -20.62
N GLY A 281 -22.03 -4.66 -20.51
CA GLY A 281 -20.71 -4.05 -20.60
C GLY A 281 -20.44 -3.39 -21.95
N LYS A 282 -20.12 -2.09 -21.90
CA LYS A 282 -19.21 -1.37 -22.81
C LYS A 282 -18.90 0.00 -22.21
N MET A 283 -17.74 0.17 -21.57
CA MET A 283 -17.27 1.50 -21.19
C MET A 283 -16.62 2.14 -22.43
N VAL A 284 -17.19 3.26 -22.88
CA VAL A 284 -16.66 4.08 -23.96
C VAL A 284 -15.55 4.97 -23.38
N TYR A 285 -14.35 4.89 -23.94
CA TYR A 285 -13.29 5.85 -23.67
C TYR A 285 -13.56 7.13 -24.47
N ASP A 286 -13.87 8.24 -23.80
CA ASP A 286 -13.79 9.56 -24.42
C ASP A 286 -12.33 9.99 -24.48
N GLY A 287 -11.76 9.85 -25.67
CA GLY A 287 -10.49 10.48 -26.04
C GLY A 287 -10.71 11.97 -26.28
N LEU A 288 -10.04 12.81 -25.50
CA LEU A 288 -9.86 14.22 -25.86
C LEU A 288 -8.53 14.38 -26.59
N ASP A 289 -8.64 14.45 -27.91
CA ASP A 289 -7.68 15.10 -28.79
C ASP A 289 -7.49 16.56 -28.35
N MET A 290 -6.25 16.97 -28.15
CA MET A 290 -5.87 18.38 -28.20
C MET A 290 -4.70 18.52 -29.17
N MET A 291 -5.06 19.06 -30.34
CA MET A 291 -4.19 19.32 -31.47
C MET A 291 -3.14 20.39 -31.15
N SER A 292 -2.00 20.20 -31.82
CA SER A 292 -0.87 21.11 -32.04
C SER A 292 -1.22 22.59 -32.27
N SER A 293 -0.48 23.48 -31.61
CA SER A 293 -0.07 24.77 -32.21
C SER A 293 1.28 25.20 -31.64
N GLY A 294 2.26 25.41 -32.53
CA GLY A 294 3.64 25.74 -32.20
C GLY A 294 3.86 27.19 -31.76
N GLY A 295 4.87 27.38 -30.90
CA GLY A 295 5.45 28.67 -30.53
C GLY A 295 6.80 28.45 -29.85
N ARG A 296 7.86 29.08 -30.37
CA ARG A 296 9.28 28.87 -30.03
C ARG A 296 9.72 29.52 -28.70
N ARG A 297 10.67 28.83 -28.03
CA ARG A 297 11.72 29.27 -27.07
C ARG A 297 11.29 29.79 -25.69
N HIS A 298 11.69 29.08 -24.63
CA HIS A 298 12.92 29.35 -23.86
C HIS A 298 13.25 28.19 -22.90
N VAL A 299 14.53 27.84 -22.83
CA VAL A 299 15.11 26.75 -22.02
C VAL A 299 15.10 27.14 -20.54
N TYR A 300 14.43 26.36 -19.70
CA TYR A 300 14.82 26.10 -18.31
C TYR A 300 14.47 24.65 -17.98
N GLY A 301 15.50 23.86 -17.71
CA GLY A 301 15.38 22.43 -17.41
C GLY A 301 14.52 22.20 -16.17
N ARG A 302 13.40 21.50 -16.36
CA ARG A 302 12.64 20.84 -15.30
C ARG A 302 12.77 19.35 -15.54
N TYR A 303 13.50 18.67 -14.66
CA TYR A 303 13.46 17.22 -14.57
C TYR A 303 12.01 16.81 -14.34
N SER A 304 11.48 16.03 -15.27
CA SER A 304 10.09 15.58 -15.26
C SER A 304 9.93 14.45 -14.24
N ALA A 305 8.90 14.52 -13.40
CA ALA A 305 8.58 13.55 -12.34
C ALA A 305 8.42 12.09 -12.83
N ALA A 306 8.34 11.87 -14.14
CA ALA A 306 8.32 10.53 -14.76
C ALA A 306 9.66 9.75 -14.60
N GLY A 307 10.78 10.44 -14.40
CA GLY A 307 12.11 9.80 -14.33
C GLY A 307 12.42 9.10 -12.99
N LEU A 308 11.72 9.45 -11.90
CA LEU A 308 11.96 8.86 -10.58
C LEU A 308 11.14 7.58 -10.35
N MET A 309 9.99 7.43 -11.01
CA MET A 309 9.15 6.21 -10.96
C MET A 309 9.79 5.02 -11.70
N ALA A 310 10.59 5.26 -12.75
CA ALA A 310 11.29 4.19 -13.47
C ALA A 310 12.40 3.51 -12.62
N LEU A 311 12.97 4.23 -11.65
CA LEU A 311 13.92 3.66 -10.69
C LEU A 311 13.23 2.82 -9.61
N TRP A 312 11.94 3.06 -9.36
CA TRP A 312 11.12 2.32 -8.39
C TRP A 312 10.92 0.86 -8.83
N MET A 313 10.65 0.62 -10.12
CA MET A 313 10.51 -0.75 -10.65
C MET A 313 11.84 -1.49 -10.80
N LEU A 314 12.92 -0.79 -11.17
CA LEU A 314 14.23 -1.41 -11.37
C LEU A 314 14.90 -1.85 -10.06
N SER A 315 14.57 -1.22 -8.93
CA SER A 315 15.00 -1.68 -7.60
C SER A 315 14.19 -2.88 -7.11
N TRP A 316 13.01 -3.14 -7.67
CA TRP A 316 12.10 -4.20 -7.22
C TRP A 316 12.25 -5.51 -8.01
N MET A 317 12.58 -5.43 -9.31
CA MET A 317 12.87 -6.61 -10.14
C MET A 317 14.21 -7.29 -9.84
N GLY A 318 15.02 -6.75 -8.92
CA GLY A 318 16.37 -7.24 -8.63
C GLY A 318 16.49 -8.31 -7.55
N ARG A 319 15.39 -8.72 -6.90
CA ARG A 319 15.40 -9.80 -5.88
C ARG A 319 14.08 -10.56 -5.87
N VAL A 320 13.92 -11.42 -6.88
CA VAL A 320 13.25 -12.72 -6.72
C VAL A 320 14.30 -13.70 -6.21
#